data_AF-V6M0D7-F1
#
_entry.id   AF-V6M0D7-F1
#
_cell.length_a   1.000
_cell.length_b   1.000
_cell.length_c   1.000
_cell.angle_alpha   90.00
_cell.angle_beta   90.00
_cell.angle_gamma   90.00
#
_symmetry.space_group_name_H-M   'P 1'
#
loop_
_entity.id
_entity.type
_entity.pdbx_description
1 polymer ?
#
loop_
_entity_poly.entity_id
_entity_poly.type
_entity_poly.pdbx_seq_one_letter_code
_entity_poly.pdbx_strand_id
1 'polypeptide(L)'
;MRRARWSQFEVQRLQELVQQQAQLSPFNIDWLTVARAIASKSPAQCRVRYHNKTKFEKDAPGGARCEWKQGDGLIVIQMAQETAKNWQLIARTLNRTASQVKNHYYFMMRGVNKMVRSE
;
A
#
# COMPACT_ATOMS: atom_id res chain seq x y z
N MET A 1 -14.39 -0.08 -17.31
CA MET A 1 -15.10 0.34 -16.08
C MET A 1 -14.27 1.37 -15.32
N ARG A 2 -14.79 2.60 -15.12
CA ARG A 2 -14.09 3.66 -14.38
C ARG A 2 -13.92 3.24 -12.91
N ARG A 3 -12.70 3.37 -12.35
CA ARG A 3 -12.44 3.23 -10.92
C ARG A 3 -13.17 4.37 -10.20
N ALA A 4 -14.38 4.12 -9.70
CA ALA A 4 -15.12 5.10 -8.92
C ALA A 4 -14.27 5.52 -7.71
N ARG A 5 -14.06 6.83 -7.54
CA ARG A 5 -13.34 7.36 -6.37
C ARG A 5 -14.16 7.03 -5.11
N TRP A 6 -13.46 6.68 -4.04
CA TRP A 6 -14.09 6.44 -2.74
C TRP A 6 -14.39 7.78 -2.08
N SER A 7 -15.63 8.02 -1.70
CA SER A 7 -15.99 9.16 -0.85
C SER A 7 -15.60 8.89 0.61
N GLN A 8 -15.46 9.95 1.42
CA GLN A 8 -15.19 9.79 2.86
C GLN A 8 -16.31 9.01 3.56
N PHE A 9 -17.57 9.28 3.19
CA PHE A 9 -18.73 8.56 3.71
C PHE A 9 -18.67 7.06 3.40
N GLU A 10 -18.35 6.69 2.16
CA GLU A 10 -18.20 5.28 1.77
C GLU A 10 -17.08 4.59 2.53
N VAL A 11 -15.98 5.30 2.80
CA VAL A 11 -14.86 4.77 3.59
C VAL A 11 -15.25 4.58 5.04
N GLN A 12 -15.93 5.54 5.65
CA GLN A 12 -16.40 5.42 7.03
C GLN A 12 -17.39 4.25 7.15
N ARG A 13 -18.35 4.17 6.24
CA ARG A 13 -19.34 3.08 6.21
C ARG A 13 -18.68 1.72 6.07
N LEU A 14 -17.68 1.60 5.19
CA LEU A 14 -16.89 0.38 5.03
C LEU A 14 -16.22 -0.03 6.36
N GLN A 15 -15.65 0.92 7.10
CA GLN A 15 -15.00 0.62 8.37
C GLN A 15 -15.98 0.14 9.44
N GLU A 16 -17.12 0.81 9.58
CA GLU A 16 -18.15 0.44 10.56
C GLU A 16 -18.64 -0.98 10.31
N LEU A 17 -18.97 -1.31 9.06
CA LEU A 17 -19.46 -2.63 8.68
C LEU A 17 -18.42 -3.73 8.90
N VAL A 18 -17.16 -3.47 8.56
CA VAL A 18 -16.08 -4.44 8.78
C VAL A 18 -15.80 -4.62 10.27
N GLN A 19 -15.85 -3.55 11.06
CA GLN A 19 -15.67 -3.63 12.52
C GLN A 19 -16.79 -4.44 13.16
N GLN A 20 -18.05 -4.21 12.77
CA GLN A 20 -19.20 -4.99 13.25
C GLN A 20 -19.05 -6.48 12.92
N GLN A 21 -18.68 -6.81 11.68
CA GLN A 21 -18.45 -8.20 11.30
C GLN A 21 -17.22 -8.81 12.00
N ALA A 22 -16.16 -8.04 12.22
CA ALA A 22 -14.96 -8.52 12.91
C ALA A 22 -15.24 -8.88 14.38
N GLN A 23 -16.21 -8.23 15.04
CA GLN A 23 -16.66 -8.61 16.39
C GLN A 23 -17.34 -9.98 16.41
N LEU A 24 -18.04 -10.35 15.33
CA LEU A 24 -18.75 -11.63 15.20
C LEU A 24 -17.85 -12.74 14.62
N SER A 25 -16.96 -12.39 13.70
CA SER A 25 -16.12 -13.31 12.95
C SER A 25 -14.83 -12.62 12.52
N PRO A 26 -13.81 -12.58 13.40
CA PRO A 26 -12.58 -11.80 13.17
C PRO A 26 -11.75 -12.29 11.97
N PHE A 27 -11.89 -13.56 11.59
CA PHE A 27 -11.13 -14.17 10.50
C PHE A 27 -11.92 -14.31 9.20
N ASN A 28 -13.23 -14.03 9.20
CA ASN A 28 -14.10 -14.25 8.04
C ASN A 28 -15.09 -13.10 7.85
N ILE A 29 -14.62 -12.03 7.19
CA ILE A 29 -15.45 -10.88 6.81
C ILE A 29 -16.25 -11.24 5.55
N ASP A 30 -17.58 -11.11 5.62
CA ASP A 30 -18.49 -11.28 4.48
C ASP A 30 -18.54 -10.01 3.63
N TRP A 31 -17.67 -9.97 2.62
CA TRP A 31 -17.56 -8.83 1.70
C TRP A 31 -18.78 -8.62 0.82
N LEU A 32 -19.63 -9.64 0.63
CA LEU A 32 -20.85 -9.52 -0.16
C LEU A 32 -21.88 -8.66 0.59
N THR A 33 -22.04 -8.92 1.87
CA THR A 33 -22.91 -8.17 2.79
C THR A 33 -22.42 -6.73 2.93
N VAL A 34 -21.11 -6.54 3.10
CA VAL A 34 -20.49 -5.20 3.17
C VAL A 34 -20.75 -4.41 1.88
N ALA A 35 -20.57 -5.02 0.71
CA ALA A 35 -20.80 -4.37 -0.57
C ALA A 35 -22.28 -4.02 -0.80
N ARG A 36 -23.20 -4.90 -0.42
CA ARG A 36 -24.65 -4.63 -0.48
C ARG A 36 -25.04 -3.42 0.37
N ALA A 37 -24.46 -3.30 1.56
CA ALA A 37 -24.72 -2.17 2.44
C ALA A 37 -24.11 -0.84 1.96
N ILE A 38 -23.07 -0.87 1.12
CA ILE A 38 -22.49 0.32 0.46
C ILE A 38 -23.21 0.63 -0.87
N ALA A 39 -23.78 -0.38 -1.53
CA ALA A 39 -24.51 -0.37 -2.80
C ALA A 39 -23.72 0.12 -4.04
N SER A 40 -22.79 1.06 -3.88
CA SER A 40 -22.02 1.69 -4.96
C SER A 40 -20.69 0.99 -5.28
N LYS A 41 -20.31 -0.04 -4.51
CA LYS A 41 -19.02 -0.73 -4.59
C LYS A 41 -19.20 -2.24 -4.60
N SER A 42 -18.37 -2.94 -5.36
CA SER A 42 -18.39 -4.40 -5.40
C SER A 42 -17.66 -5.04 -4.20
N PRO A 43 -17.90 -6.32 -3.89
CA PRO A 43 -17.22 -7.02 -2.80
C PRO A 43 -15.70 -7.00 -2.93
N ALA A 44 -15.20 -7.20 -4.16
CA ALA A 44 -13.77 -7.12 -4.46
C ALA A 44 -13.21 -5.71 -4.20
N GLN A 45 -13.95 -4.65 -4.55
CA GLN A 45 -13.53 -3.27 -4.27
C GLN A 45 -13.47 -2.99 -2.77
N CYS A 46 -14.45 -3.47 -2.00
CA CYS A 46 -14.50 -3.32 -0.55
C CYS A 46 -13.31 -4.00 0.13
N ARG A 47 -13.05 -5.27 -0.21
CA ARG A 47 -11.91 -6.04 0.29
C ARG A 47 -10.58 -5.35 -0.01
N VAL A 48 -10.37 -4.95 -1.26
CA VAL A 48 -9.15 -4.25 -1.69
C VAL A 48 -8.99 -2.93 -0.94
N ARG A 49 -10.06 -2.15 -0.77
CA ARG A 49 -10.01 -0.86 -0.06
C ARG A 49 -9.64 -1.06 1.41
N TYR A 50 -10.23 -2.03 2.08
CA TYR A 50 -9.95 -2.34 3.48
C TYR A 50 -8.48 -2.73 3.70
N HIS A 51 -7.97 -3.71 2.93
CA HIS A 51 -6.56 -4.12 3.03
C HIS A 51 -5.56 -3.06 2.55
N ASN A 52 -5.97 -2.13 1.69
CA ASN A 52 -5.13 -1.01 1.32
C ASN A 52 -5.14 0.08 2.38
N LYS A 53 -6.26 0.33 3.07
CA LYS A 53 -6.33 1.30 4.17
C LYS A 53 -5.30 0.96 5.25
N THR A 54 -5.24 -0.30 5.68
CA THR A 54 -4.24 -0.74 6.67
C THR A 54 -2.80 -0.51 6.21
N LYS A 55 -2.52 -0.63 4.91
CA LYS A 55 -1.18 -0.31 4.34
C LYS A 55 -0.85 1.19 4.32
N PHE A 56 -1.84 2.07 4.38
CA PHE A 56 -1.66 3.52 4.32
C PHE A 56 -1.95 4.22 5.66
N GLU A 57 -2.24 3.46 6.72
CA GLU A 57 -2.40 4.00 8.06
C GLU A 57 -1.06 4.53 8.58
N LYS A 58 -1.14 5.60 9.40
CA LYS A 58 0.02 6.39 9.80
C LYS A 58 1.01 5.60 10.68
N ASP A 59 0.50 4.66 11.47
CA ASP A 59 1.25 3.85 12.43
C ASP A 59 1.61 2.46 11.89
N ALA A 60 1.19 2.13 10.66
CA ALA A 60 1.53 0.86 10.05
C ALA A 60 3.01 0.85 9.64
N PRO A 61 3.74 -0.27 9.88
CA PRO A 61 5.08 -0.47 9.32
C PRO A 61 5.07 -0.25 7.81
N GLY A 62 5.77 0.79 7.33
CA GLY A 62 5.73 1.17 5.92
C GLY A 62 4.44 1.90 5.49
N GLY A 63 3.80 2.68 6.36
CA GLY A 63 2.67 3.54 5.98
C GLY A 63 3.01 4.60 4.92
N ALA A 64 1.98 5.19 4.29
CA ALA A 64 2.11 6.18 3.20
C ALA A 64 2.97 7.41 3.53
N ARG A 65 3.04 7.75 4.82
CA ARG A 65 3.69 8.95 5.37
C ARG A 65 4.98 8.65 6.12
N CYS A 66 5.47 7.41 6.10
CA CYS A 66 6.76 7.12 6.69
C CYS A 66 7.85 7.75 5.80
N GLU A 67 8.55 8.76 6.30
CA GLU A 67 9.58 9.49 5.56
C GLU A 67 10.77 8.59 5.25
N TRP A 68 11.31 8.64 4.02
CA TRP A 68 12.54 7.92 3.67
C TRP A 68 13.72 8.61 4.36
N LYS A 69 14.50 7.86 5.14
CA LYS A 69 15.65 8.42 5.84
C LYS A 69 16.79 8.68 4.86
N GLN A 70 17.64 9.66 5.21
CA GLN A 70 18.89 9.89 4.50
C GLN A 70 19.76 8.62 4.58
N GLY A 71 20.02 7.99 3.44
CA GLY A 71 20.75 6.71 3.34
C GLY A 71 19.89 5.50 2.94
N ASP A 72 18.57 5.52 3.18
CA ASP A 72 17.69 4.40 2.79
C ASP A 72 17.76 4.14 1.27
N GLY A 73 17.88 5.20 0.47
CA GLY A 73 18.00 5.08 -0.99
C GLY A 73 19.25 4.33 -1.46
N LEU A 74 20.38 4.49 -0.76
CA LEU A 74 21.61 3.76 -1.07
C LEU A 74 21.45 2.27 -0.75
N ILE A 75 20.87 1.97 0.42
CA ILE A 75 20.56 0.58 0.82
C ILE A 75 19.64 -0.07 -0.22
N VAL A 76 18.60 0.63 -0.68
CA VAL A 76 17.70 0.12 -1.73
C VAL A 76 18.44 -0.18 -3.02
N ILE A 77 19.34 0.70 -3.48
CA ILE A 77 20.09 0.50 -4.74
C ILE A 77 21.07 -0.67 -4.61
N GLN A 78 21.89 -0.68 -3.56
CA GLN A 78 22.90 -1.71 -3.32
C GLN A 78 22.25 -3.08 -3.17
N MET A 79 21.26 -3.22 -2.29
CA MET A 79 20.57 -4.49 -2.12
C MET A 79 19.81 -4.91 -3.38
N ALA A 80 19.26 -3.98 -4.17
CA ALA A 80 18.61 -4.34 -5.42
C ALA A 80 19.59 -4.91 -6.46
N GLN A 81 20.85 -4.47 -6.46
CA GLN A 81 21.90 -5.03 -7.30
C GLN A 81 22.33 -6.41 -6.79
N GLU A 82 22.58 -6.56 -5.50
CA GLU A 82 23.04 -7.82 -4.87
C GLU A 82 21.98 -8.92 -4.93
N THR A 83 20.70 -8.57 -4.79
CA THR A 83 19.60 -9.54 -4.65
C THR A 83 18.79 -9.74 -5.92
N ALA A 84 19.28 -9.25 -7.06
CA ALA A 84 18.56 -9.25 -8.34
C ALA A 84 17.13 -8.69 -8.20
N LYS A 85 16.99 -7.56 -7.50
CA LYS A 85 15.73 -6.85 -7.26
C LYS A 85 14.71 -7.64 -6.42
N ASN A 86 15.16 -8.36 -5.39
CA ASN A 86 14.27 -9.01 -4.43
C ASN A 86 13.62 -7.99 -3.49
N TRP A 87 12.54 -7.35 -3.95
CA TRP A 87 11.85 -6.29 -3.21
C TRP A 87 11.28 -6.73 -1.85
N GLN A 88 10.93 -8.03 -1.70
CA GLN A 88 10.40 -8.55 -0.44
C GLN A 88 11.48 -8.60 0.63
N LEU A 89 12.70 -8.99 0.26
CA LEU A 89 13.84 -9.03 1.16
C LEU A 89 14.21 -7.61 1.63
N ILE A 90 14.35 -6.68 0.69
CA ILE A 90 14.71 -5.29 0.97
C ILE A 90 13.62 -4.60 1.82
N ALA A 91 12.35 -4.90 1.53
CA ALA A 91 11.21 -4.41 2.31
C ALA A 91 11.26 -4.84 3.78
N ARG A 92 11.65 -6.09 4.06
CA ARG A 92 11.82 -6.59 5.42
C ARG A 92 12.96 -5.85 6.13
N THR A 93 14.08 -5.62 5.46
CA THR A 93 15.22 -4.89 6.02
C THR A 93 14.88 -3.45 6.39
N LEU A 94 14.13 -2.76 5.53
CA LEU A 94 13.78 -1.34 5.72
C LEU A 94 12.47 -1.13 6.49
N ASN A 95 11.84 -2.22 6.95
CA ASN A 95 10.50 -2.21 7.56
C ASN A 95 9.48 -1.44 6.70
N ARG A 96 9.53 -1.65 5.38
CA ARG A 96 8.66 -1.05 4.36
C ARG A 96 7.87 -2.11 3.62
N THR A 97 6.96 -1.68 2.76
CA THR A 97 6.33 -2.58 1.78
C THR A 97 7.19 -2.72 0.52
N ALA A 98 7.16 -3.91 -0.10
CA ALA A 98 7.86 -4.16 -1.36
C ALA A 98 7.48 -3.16 -2.48
N SER A 99 6.24 -2.65 -2.47
CA SER A 99 5.80 -1.63 -3.42
C SER A 99 6.47 -0.27 -3.17
N GLN A 100 6.66 0.13 -1.92
CA GLN A 100 7.37 1.36 -1.59
C GLN A 100 8.83 1.28 -2.01
N VAL A 101 9.53 0.18 -1.68
CA VAL A 101 10.92 -0.04 -2.06
C VAL A 101 11.09 0.03 -3.58
N LYS A 102 10.25 -0.72 -4.32
CA LYS A 102 10.27 -0.71 -5.78
C LYS A 102 10.04 0.70 -6.34
N ASN A 103 9.04 1.42 -5.82
CA ASN A 103 8.74 2.78 -6.27
C ASN A 103 9.88 3.76 -5.97
N HIS A 104 10.50 3.65 -4.79
CA HIS A 104 11.64 4.47 -4.40
C HIS A 104 12.87 4.18 -5.27
N TYR A 105 13.18 2.91 -5.54
CA TYR A 105 14.22 2.53 -6.48
C TYR A 105 14.01 3.18 -7.85
N TYR A 106 12.82 3.03 -8.46
CA TYR A 106 12.55 3.63 -9.76
C TYR A 106 12.52 5.16 -9.74
N PHE A 107 12.11 5.78 -8.62
CA PHE A 107 12.20 7.22 -8.44
C PHE A 107 13.67 7.68 -8.47
N MET A 108 14.54 7.01 -7.72
CA MET A 108 15.98 7.29 -7.69
C MET A 108 16.62 7.07 -9.07
N MET A 109 16.34 5.94 -9.73
CA MET A 109 16.88 5.64 -11.06
C MET A 109 16.44 6.64 -12.13
N ARG A 110 15.22 7.19 -12.05
CA ARG A 110 14.77 8.27 -12.94
C ARG A 110 15.54 9.57 -12.72
N GLY A 111 15.91 9.87 -11.47
CA GLY A 111 16.76 11.01 -11.14
C GLY A 111 18.17 10.87 -11.70
N VAL A 112 18.78 9.69 -11.53
CA VAL A 112 20.12 9.38 -12.08
C VAL A 112 20.13 9.48 -13.61
N ASN A 113 19.11 8.95 -14.30
CA ASN A 113 19.06 8.96 -15.76
C ASN A 113 18.86 10.39 -16.36
N LYS A 114 18.43 11.36 -15.55
CA LYS A 114 18.39 12.78 -15.95
C LYS A 114 19.77 13.45 -15.85
N MET A 115 20.56 13.12 -14.83
CA MET A 115 21.93 13.64 -14.70
C MET A 115 22.83 13.15 -15.84
N VAL A 116 22.79 11.85 -16.14
CA VAL A 116 23.66 11.22 -17.16
C VAL A 116 23.36 11.70 -18.60
N ARG A 117 22.18 12.28 -18.86
CA ARG A 117 21.81 12.80 -20.19
C ARG A 117 22.13 14.28 -20.39
N SER A 118 22.68 14.94 -19.37
CA SER A 118 22.99 16.38 -19.39
C SER A 118 24.49 16.65 -19.62
N GLU A 119 25.25 15.61 -19.98
CA GLU A 119 26.65 15.64 -20.40
C GLU A 119 26.74 15.21 -21.88
#